data_AF-A0A4S4KSV0-F1
#
_entry.id   AF-A0A4S4KSV0-F1
#
_cell.length_a   1.000
_cell.length_b   1.000
_cell.length_c   1.000
_cell.angle_alpha   90.00
_cell.angle_beta   90.00
_cell.angle_gamma   90.00
#
_symmetry.space_group_name_H-M   'P 1'
#
loop_
_entity.id
_entity.type
_entity.pdbx_description
1 polymer ?
#
loop_
_entity_poly.entity_id
_entity_poly.type
_entity_poly.pdbx_seq_one_letter_code
_entity_poly.pdbx_strand_id
1 'polypeptide(L)'
;MILRPVLLTALLPVVLAYSNTAPIVAWSSHSSKALSFTSDISYTNAFLESLIYNNDICEHDAVVLVDHMGLHATDLRSLSPSSHLVQTLKGAPSSLELPYMRRSAGNPFVDLAGAISRRCGSRVLSVSAGEVKPHLEEQTEKKHVMCIGMPPLEGTSGYRKYLMSEHESQLSSDMNHIAAAFPKYLVVYAGWAPSLESRQFYEDGELSPFDLSITPETLVFPSKAAATEGGILKRYQLLTPGLIITLLVVFFVLVPLVFMGISSLASIQSSVRLDTPKGYNAVEKKTQ
;
A
#
# COMPACT_ATOMS: atom_id res chain seq x y z
N MET A 1 22.74 -0.66 41.96
CA MET A 1 22.92 -1.50 40.76
C MET A 1 21.65 -1.37 39.93
N ILE A 2 21.63 -0.40 39.01
CA ILE A 2 20.42 0.00 38.26
C ILE A 2 20.47 -0.72 36.91
N LEU A 3 19.64 -1.76 36.76
CA LEU A 3 19.51 -2.51 35.52
C LEU A 3 18.65 -1.68 34.55
N ARG A 4 19.22 -1.34 33.40
CA ARG A 4 18.55 -0.66 32.27
C ARG A 4 17.41 -1.52 31.71
N PRO A 5 16.17 -0.99 31.58
CA PRO A 5 15.18 -1.54 30.67
C PRO A 5 15.06 -0.60 29.46
N VAL A 6 16.08 -0.58 28.60
CA VAL A 6 16.02 0.13 27.30
C VAL A 6 16.34 -0.88 26.22
N LEU A 7 15.46 -1.85 25.99
CA LEU A 7 15.60 -2.76 24.84
C LEU A 7 14.31 -3.50 24.47
N LEU A 8 13.13 -2.85 24.43
CA LEU A 8 11.92 -3.53 23.95
C LEU A 8 10.98 -2.69 23.05
N THR A 9 11.40 -1.51 22.58
CA THR A 9 10.53 -0.61 21.78
C THR A 9 10.87 -0.55 20.28
N ALA A 10 11.82 -1.34 19.78
CA ALA A 10 12.34 -1.17 18.41
C ALA A 10 11.67 -2.03 17.31
N LEU A 11 10.70 -2.90 17.61
CA LEU A 11 10.19 -3.88 16.62
C LEU A 11 8.84 -3.55 15.97
N LEU A 12 8.25 -2.38 16.22
CA LEU A 12 6.87 -2.08 15.80
C LEU A 12 6.61 -1.35 14.45
N PRO A 13 7.58 -0.97 13.58
CA PRO A 13 7.23 -0.36 12.30
C PRO A 13 7.55 -1.24 11.07
N VAL A 14 7.38 -2.57 11.11
CA VAL A 14 7.65 -3.42 9.91
C VAL A 14 6.39 -3.75 9.10
N VAL A 15 5.18 -3.58 9.64
CA VAL A 15 3.94 -4.08 9.00
C VAL A 15 3.28 -3.07 8.04
N LEU A 16 3.59 -1.77 8.13
CA LEU A 16 2.98 -0.74 7.26
C LEU A 16 3.71 -0.53 5.92
N ALA A 17 4.92 -1.04 5.76
CA ALA A 17 5.79 -0.75 4.62
C ALA A 17 5.27 -1.26 3.26
N TYR A 18 4.41 -2.28 3.25
CA TYR A 18 3.93 -2.93 2.02
C TYR A 18 2.50 -2.53 1.62
N SER A 19 1.79 -1.82 2.49
CA SER A 19 0.38 -1.45 2.27
C SER A 19 0.19 -0.61 1.00
N ASN A 20 1.17 0.25 0.66
CA ASN A 20 1.14 1.12 -0.52
C ASN A 20 2.08 0.63 -1.64
N THR A 21 2.09 -0.68 -1.89
CA THR A 21 2.85 -1.25 -3.00
C THR A 21 1.95 -2.00 -3.98
N ALA A 22 2.39 -2.08 -5.23
CA ALA A 22 1.78 -2.89 -6.27
C ALA A 22 2.87 -3.72 -6.97
N PRO A 23 2.55 -4.94 -7.43
CA PRO A 23 3.51 -5.75 -8.15
C PRO A 23 3.62 -5.26 -9.60
N ILE A 24 4.82 -5.37 -10.15
CA ILE A 24 5.09 -5.31 -11.58
C ILE A 24 5.79 -6.61 -11.97
N VAL A 25 5.27 -7.26 -12.99
CA VAL A 25 5.85 -8.45 -13.57
C VAL A 25 5.95 -8.25 -15.06
N ALA A 26 7.11 -8.53 -15.63
CA ALA A 26 7.33 -8.36 -17.06
C ALA A 26 8.10 -9.54 -17.65
N TRP A 27 7.79 -9.90 -18.88
CA TRP A 27 8.47 -10.97 -19.59
C TRP A 27 8.44 -10.72 -21.09
N SER A 28 9.42 -11.25 -21.80
CA SER A 28 9.51 -11.17 -23.26
C SER A 28 9.70 -12.53 -23.88
N SER A 29 9.17 -12.72 -25.10
CA SER A 29 9.35 -13.94 -25.88
C SER A 29 10.76 -14.13 -26.42
N HIS A 30 11.58 -13.07 -26.39
CA HIS A 30 12.98 -13.08 -26.81
C HIS A 30 13.86 -12.39 -25.76
N SER A 31 15.17 -12.67 -25.80
CA SER A 31 16.13 -12.02 -24.90
C SER A 31 16.16 -10.52 -25.16
N SER A 32 15.87 -9.72 -24.14
CA SER A 32 15.83 -8.25 -24.25
C SER A 32 16.49 -7.62 -23.05
N LYS A 33 17.36 -6.62 -23.29
CA LYS A 33 17.94 -5.82 -22.19
C LYS A 33 16.94 -4.81 -21.65
N ALA A 34 15.77 -4.66 -22.27
CA ALA A 34 14.67 -3.87 -21.75
C ALA A 34 14.20 -4.33 -20.37
N LEU A 35 14.49 -5.58 -19.97
CA LEU A 35 14.13 -6.14 -18.66
C LEU A 35 15.32 -6.31 -17.70
N SER A 36 16.53 -5.94 -18.13
CA SER A 36 17.75 -6.05 -17.32
C SER A 36 17.88 -4.88 -16.36
N PHE A 37 17.00 -4.79 -15.37
CA PHE A 37 17.05 -3.76 -14.34
C PHE A 37 17.72 -4.26 -13.07
N THR A 38 18.38 -3.34 -12.36
CA THR A 38 18.85 -3.59 -10.98
C THR A 38 17.69 -3.39 -10.01
N SER A 39 17.70 -4.14 -8.91
CA SER A 39 16.67 -4.12 -7.86
C SER A 39 16.54 -2.79 -7.10
N ASP A 40 17.27 -1.75 -7.50
CA ASP A 40 17.30 -0.45 -6.80
C ASP A 40 16.09 0.44 -7.14
N ILE A 41 15.35 0.10 -8.20
CA ILE A 41 14.17 0.87 -8.61
C ILE A 41 13.00 0.54 -7.68
N SER A 42 12.64 1.50 -6.83
CA SER A 42 11.54 1.35 -5.86
C SER A 42 10.21 1.98 -6.30
N TYR A 43 10.19 2.71 -7.41
CA TYR A 43 9.03 3.47 -7.88
C TYR A 43 8.59 3.03 -9.27
N THR A 44 7.28 2.86 -9.44
CA THR A 44 6.66 2.44 -10.71
C THR A 44 7.05 3.36 -11.86
N ASN A 45 6.96 4.68 -11.69
CA ASN A 45 7.26 5.64 -12.76
C ASN A 45 8.72 5.59 -13.21
N ALA A 46 9.67 5.45 -12.28
CA ALA A 46 11.08 5.34 -12.62
C ALA A 46 11.38 4.07 -13.45
N PHE A 47 10.68 2.97 -13.16
CA PHE A 47 10.76 1.74 -13.97
C PHE A 47 10.15 1.94 -15.37
N LEU A 48 9.01 2.63 -15.48
CA LEU A 48 8.39 2.86 -16.79
C LEU A 48 9.17 3.84 -17.65
N GLU A 49 9.75 4.89 -17.04
CA GLU A 49 10.66 5.80 -17.74
C GLU A 49 11.88 5.07 -18.27
N SER A 50 12.54 4.27 -17.43
CA SER A 50 13.72 3.50 -17.86
C SER A 50 13.38 2.50 -18.96
N LEU A 51 12.18 1.91 -18.91
CA LEU A 51 11.65 1.05 -19.96
C LEU A 51 11.42 1.82 -21.28
N ILE A 52 10.81 3.03 -21.23
CA ILE A 52 10.60 3.88 -22.42
C ILE A 52 11.92 4.26 -23.07
N TYR A 53 12.96 4.57 -22.30
CA TYR A 53 14.25 5.03 -22.84
C TYR A 53 15.13 3.89 -23.37
N ASN A 54 14.84 2.64 -23.04
CA ASN A 54 15.61 1.50 -23.54
C ASN A 54 15.35 1.30 -25.05
N ASN A 55 16.40 1.19 -25.87
CA ASN A 55 16.24 1.04 -27.33
C ASN A 55 15.62 -0.31 -27.72
N ASP A 56 15.84 -1.35 -26.92
CA ASP A 56 15.37 -2.72 -27.19
C ASP A 56 13.83 -2.81 -27.18
N ILE A 57 13.13 -1.84 -26.57
CA ILE A 57 11.65 -1.84 -26.56
C ILE A 57 11.07 -1.74 -27.98
N CYS A 58 11.73 -1.01 -28.87
CA CYS A 58 11.26 -0.84 -30.25
C CYS A 58 11.62 -2.03 -31.14
N GLU A 59 12.40 -3.00 -30.67
CA GLU A 59 12.69 -4.25 -31.40
C GLU A 59 11.54 -5.26 -31.32
N HIS A 60 10.59 -5.05 -30.42
CA HIS A 60 9.41 -5.88 -30.27
C HIS A 60 8.35 -5.54 -31.32
N ASP A 61 7.65 -6.55 -31.82
CA ASP A 61 6.53 -6.40 -32.74
C ASP A 61 5.24 -6.02 -31.98
N ALA A 62 5.12 -6.51 -30.75
CA ALA A 62 4.05 -6.14 -29.83
C ALA A 62 4.58 -5.81 -28.43
N VAL A 63 4.13 -4.70 -27.85
CA VAL A 63 4.30 -4.38 -26.43
C VAL A 63 2.94 -4.40 -25.77
N VAL A 64 2.74 -5.33 -24.86
CA VAL A 64 1.48 -5.56 -24.15
C VAL A 64 1.59 -5.00 -22.74
N LEU A 65 0.72 -4.06 -22.41
CA LEU A 65 0.63 -3.39 -21.13
C LEU A 65 -0.66 -3.87 -20.46
N VAL A 66 -0.55 -4.75 -19.47
CA VAL A 66 -1.69 -5.34 -18.76
C VAL A 66 -1.88 -4.59 -17.46
N ASP A 67 -2.94 -3.79 -17.35
CA ASP A 67 -3.28 -3.12 -16.11
C ASP A 67 -4.34 -3.90 -15.33
N HIS A 68 -4.14 -4.02 -14.02
CA HIS A 68 -5.07 -4.76 -13.17
C HIS A 68 -5.31 -4.06 -11.84
N MET A 69 -6.50 -3.49 -11.74
CA MET A 69 -6.90 -2.74 -10.56
C MET A 69 -7.02 -3.66 -9.34
N GLY A 70 -6.42 -3.28 -8.22
CA GLY A 70 -6.47 -4.01 -6.95
C GLY A 70 -5.49 -5.18 -6.83
N LEU A 71 -4.69 -5.48 -7.87
CA LEU A 71 -3.73 -6.57 -7.86
C LEU A 71 -2.63 -6.36 -6.81
N HIS A 72 -2.36 -7.41 -6.03
CA HIS A 72 -1.34 -7.43 -4.99
C HIS A 72 -0.36 -8.59 -5.18
N ALA A 73 0.86 -8.46 -4.64
CA ALA A 73 1.89 -9.49 -4.74
C ALA A 73 1.44 -10.85 -4.17
N THR A 74 0.56 -10.84 -3.17
CA THR A 74 -0.01 -12.06 -2.58
C THR A 74 -0.92 -12.80 -3.54
N ASP A 75 -1.64 -12.11 -4.43
CA ASP A 75 -2.52 -12.77 -5.39
C ASP A 75 -1.69 -13.56 -6.40
N LEU A 76 -0.63 -12.93 -6.94
CA LEU A 76 0.31 -13.57 -7.87
C LEU A 76 1.04 -14.76 -7.21
N ARG A 77 1.47 -14.63 -5.96
CA ARG A 77 2.10 -15.74 -5.22
C ARG A 77 1.13 -16.88 -4.88
N SER A 78 -0.18 -16.60 -4.84
CA SER A 78 -1.21 -17.60 -4.54
C SER A 78 -1.62 -18.44 -5.74
N LEU A 79 -1.17 -18.07 -6.95
CA LEU A 79 -1.40 -18.82 -8.18
C LEU A 79 -0.81 -20.22 -8.09
N SER A 80 -1.45 -21.16 -8.78
CA SER A 80 -0.91 -22.51 -8.91
C SER A 80 0.45 -22.47 -9.61
N PRO A 81 1.45 -23.25 -9.18
CA PRO A 81 2.70 -23.43 -9.92
C PRO A 81 2.50 -23.95 -11.35
N SER A 82 1.35 -24.58 -11.63
CA SER A 82 0.95 -25.07 -12.95
C SER A 82 0.16 -24.05 -13.78
N SER A 83 -0.08 -22.84 -13.26
CA SER A 83 -0.74 -21.78 -14.02
C SER A 83 0.12 -21.34 -15.21
N HIS A 84 -0.52 -20.92 -16.28
CA HIS A 84 0.14 -20.53 -17.52
C HIS A 84 1.05 -19.32 -17.29
N LEU A 85 0.63 -18.35 -16.48
CA LEU A 85 1.42 -17.18 -16.13
C LEU A 85 2.74 -17.55 -15.43
N VAL A 86 2.67 -18.44 -14.42
CA VAL A 86 3.86 -18.88 -13.68
C VAL A 86 4.80 -19.68 -14.57
N GLN A 87 4.26 -20.53 -15.45
CA GLN A 87 5.06 -21.27 -16.42
C GLN A 87 5.71 -20.35 -17.45
N THR A 88 4.98 -19.36 -17.95
CA THR A 88 5.46 -18.38 -18.92
C THR A 88 6.60 -17.56 -18.33
N LEU A 89 6.47 -17.09 -17.10
CA LEU A 89 7.52 -16.31 -16.42
C LEU A 89 8.80 -17.12 -16.23
N LYS A 90 8.68 -18.37 -15.81
CA LYS A 90 9.84 -19.26 -15.61
C LYS A 90 10.50 -19.70 -16.92
N GLY A 91 9.72 -19.84 -17.98
CA GLY A 91 10.19 -20.26 -19.30
C GLY A 91 10.66 -19.13 -20.21
N ALA A 92 10.34 -17.87 -19.87
CA ALA A 92 10.65 -16.72 -20.70
C ALA A 92 12.18 -16.48 -20.79
N PRO A 93 12.73 -16.19 -21.99
CA PRO A 93 14.14 -15.83 -22.14
C PRO A 93 14.57 -14.60 -21.33
N SER A 94 13.65 -13.68 -21.04
CA SER A 94 13.89 -12.57 -20.12
C SER A 94 12.62 -12.30 -19.33
N SER A 95 12.77 -12.23 -18.01
CA SER A 95 11.67 -12.03 -17.06
C SER A 95 12.13 -11.16 -15.91
N LEU A 96 11.23 -10.34 -15.38
CA LEU A 96 11.45 -9.46 -14.26
C LEU A 96 10.26 -9.51 -13.31
N GLU A 97 10.53 -9.68 -12.02
CA GLU A 97 9.50 -9.68 -10.98
C GLU A 97 9.86 -8.64 -9.91
N LEU A 98 9.03 -7.60 -9.80
CA LEU A 98 9.15 -6.52 -8.82
C LEU A 98 7.90 -6.54 -7.94
N PRO A 99 7.87 -7.35 -6.86
CA PRO A 99 6.65 -7.59 -6.10
C PRO A 99 6.18 -6.36 -5.30
N TYR A 100 7.07 -5.44 -4.98
CA TYR A 100 6.79 -4.35 -4.03
C TYR A 100 7.24 -3.00 -4.58
N MET A 101 6.60 -2.54 -5.65
CA MET A 101 6.83 -1.21 -6.21
C MET A 101 5.92 -0.19 -5.56
N ARG A 102 6.43 1.00 -5.21
CA ARG A 102 5.57 2.09 -4.73
C ARG A 102 4.55 2.46 -5.82
N ARG A 103 3.29 2.58 -5.40
CA ARG A 103 2.17 2.87 -6.33
C ARG A 103 2.35 4.22 -7.00
N SER A 104 1.92 4.29 -8.26
CA SER A 104 1.65 5.55 -8.95
C SER A 104 0.22 6.02 -8.65
N ALA A 105 -0.03 7.32 -8.74
CA ALA A 105 -1.37 7.87 -8.59
C ALA A 105 -2.16 7.62 -9.89
N GLY A 106 -2.85 6.48 -9.97
CA GLY A 106 -3.67 6.09 -11.12
C GLY A 106 -3.10 4.95 -11.96
N ASN A 107 -3.67 4.73 -13.14
CA ASN A 107 -3.22 3.69 -14.08
C ASN A 107 -1.87 4.11 -14.68
N PRO A 108 -0.80 3.31 -14.49
CA PRO A 108 0.54 3.69 -14.87
C PRO A 108 0.81 3.64 -16.38
N PHE A 109 -0.12 3.11 -17.18
CA PHE A 109 0.10 2.86 -18.62
C PHE A 109 -0.57 3.85 -19.57
N VAL A 110 -1.42 4.75 -19.07
CA VAL A 110 -2.17 5.71 -19.89
C VAL A 110 -1.22 6.56 -20.76
N ASP A 111 -0.19 7.13 -20.15
CA ASP A 111 0.79 7.96 -20.87
C ASP A 111 1.90 7.12 -21.54
N LEU A 112 2.20 5.95 -20.97
CA LEU A 112 3.24 5.05 -21.43
C LEU A 112 2.96 4.55 -22.86
N ALA A 113 1.73 4.11 -23.12
CA ALA A 113 1.38 3.53 -24.41
C ALA A 113 1.58 4.53 -25.56
N GLY A 114 1.14 5.77 -25.36
CA GLY A 114 1.33 6.86 -26.31
C GLY A 114 2.79 7.29 -26.46
N ALA A 115 3.60 7.22 -25.40
CA ALA A 115 5.04 7.48 -25.48
C ALA A 115 5.76 6.41 -26.32
N ILE A 116 5.50 5.12 -26.07
CA ILE A 116 6.10 4.00 -26.83
C ILE A 116 5.65 4.06 -28.28
N SER A 117 4.36 4.28 -28.55
CA SER A 117 3.82 4.40 -29.90
C SER A 117 4.51 5.50 -30.72
N ARG A 118 4.65 6.70 -30.16
CA ARG A 118 5.33 7.82 -30.83
C ARG A 118 6.81 7.52 -31.08
N ARG A 119 7.47 6.84 -30.15
CA ARG A 119 8.91 6.53 -30.25
C ARG A 119 9.19 5.41 -31.25
N CYS A 120 8.40 4.34 -31.23
CA CYS A 120 8.66 3.13 -32.02
C CYS A 120 7.85 3.07 -33.32
N GLY A 121 6.96 4.04 -33.59
CA GLY A 121 6.08 4.03 -34.77
C GLY A 121 5.00 2.95 -34.69
N SER A 122 4.60 2.55 -33.49
CA SER A 122 3.64 1.48 -33.23
C SER A 122 2.20 2.03 -33.13
N ARG A 123 1.19 1.22 -33.42
CA ARG A 123 -0.23 1.56 -33.22
C ARG A 123 -0.65 1.25 -31.79
N VAL A 124 -1.32 2.18 -31.12
CA VAL A 124 -1.92 1.92 -29.80
C VAL A 124 -3.29 1.25 -29.99
N LEU A 125 -3.53 0.19 -29.24
CA LEU A 125 -4.81 -0.51 -29.16
C LEU A 125 -5.17 -0.65 -27.67
N SER A 126 -6.39 -0.31 -27.29
CA SER A 126 -6.89 -0.49 -25.92
C SER A 126 -8.05 -1.48 -25.96
N VAL A 127 -7.96 -2.55 -25.18
CA VAL A 127 -8.92 -3.66 -25.17
C VAL A 127 -9.16 -4.16 -23.75
N SER A 128 -10.33 -4.75 -23.52
CA SER A 128 -10.60 -5.49 -22.30
C SER A 128 -10.03 -6.90 -22.40
N ALA A 129 -9.70 -7.51 -21.26
CA ALA A 129 -9.35 -8.94 -21.23
C ALA A 129 -10.46 -9.79 -21.89
N GLY A 130 -10.09 -10.79 -22.68
CA GLY A 130 -10.99 -11.68 -23.44
C GLY A 130 -11.45 -11.13 -24.80
N GLU A 131 -11.18 -9.86 -25.11
CA GLU A 131 -11.60 -9.21 -26.37
C GLU A 131 -10.44 -8.99 -27.35
N VAL A 132 -9.27 -9.59 -27.09
CA VAL A 132 -8.06 -9.35 -27.89
C VAL A 132 -8.20 -9.88 -29.32
N LYS A 133 -8.76 -11.08 -29.47
CA LYS A 133 -8.87 -11.78 -30.77
C LYS A 133 -9.51 -10.94 -31.89
N PRO A 134 -10.72 -10.35 -31.75
CA PRO A 134 -11.36 -9.61 -32.83
C PRO A 134 -10.56 -8.37 -33.28
N HIS A 135 -9.72 -7.82 -32.42
CA HIS A 135 -8.92 -6.62 -32.73
C HIS A 135 -7.58 -6.94 -33.43
N LEU A 136 -7.12 -8.19 -33.36
CA LEU A 136 -5.89 -8.66 -34.02
C LEU A 136 -6.10 -9.03 -35.50
N GLU A 137 -7.30 -9.48 -35.86
CA GLU A 137 -7.61 -10.01 -37.20
C GLU A 137 -7.55 -8.95 -38.30
N GLU A 138 -7.56 -7.66 -37.95
CA GLU A 138 -7.66 -6.58 -38.94
C GLU A 138 -6.31 -6.07 -39.48
N GLN A 139 -5.20 -6.15 -38.73
CA GLN A 139 -3.92 -5.52 -39.14
C GLN A 139 -2.67 -6.16 -38.49
N THR A 140 -2.06 -7.15 -39.15
CA THR A 140 -0.81 -7.80 -38.69
C THR A 140 0.47 -7.11 -39.16
N GLU A 141 0.39 -6.14 -40.09
CA GLU A 141 1.58 -5.57 -40.74
C GLU A 141 2.29 -4.46 -39.95
N LYS A 142 1.67 -3.96 -38.86
CA LYS A 142 2.23 -2.87 -38.05
C LYS A 142 2.60 -3.36 -36.65
N LYS A 143 3.58 -2.69 -36.03
CA LYS A 143 3.91 -2.89 -34.62
C LYS A 143 2.78 -2.38 -33.74
N HIS A 144 2.53 -3.05 -32.63
CA HIS A 144 1.41 -2.73 -31.74
C HIS A 144 1.86 -2.44 -30.32
N VAL A 145 1.19 -1.49 -29.67
CA VAL A 145 1.21 -1.30 -28.22
C VAL A 145 -0.21 -1.56 -27.73
N MET A 146 -0.42 -2.64 -26.99
CA MET A 146 -1.74 -3.10 -26.55
C MET A 146 -1.91 -2.82 -25.07
N CYS A 147 -2.89 -2.02 -24.70
CA CYS A 147 -3.33 -1.86 -23.32
C CYS A 147 -4.47 -2.83 -23.05
N ILE A 148 -4.26 -3.78 -22.13
CA ILE A 148 -5.25 -4.76 -21.73
C ILE A 148 -5.72 -4.43 -20.32
N GLY A 149 -6.98 -4.01 -20.20
CA GLY A 149 -7.62 -3.76 -18.92
C GLY A 149 -8.17 -5.05 -18.33
N MET A 150 -7.64 -5.47 -17.18
CA MET A 150 -8.17 -6.60 -16.42
C MET A 150 -9.31 -6.14 -15.50
N PRO A 151 -10.34 -6.98 -15.28
CA PRO A 151 -11.38 -6.69 -14.28
C PRO A 151 -10.78 -6.52 -12.88
N PRO A 152 -11.37 -5.70 -12.00
CA PRO A 152 -10.78 -5.41 -10.69
C PRO A 152 -10.78 -6.61 -9.74
N LEU A 153 -9.75 -6.69 -8.90
CA LEU A 153 -9.66 -7.65 -7.79
C LEU A 153 -10.05 -7.02 -6.46
N GLU A 154 -11.25 -7.35 -5.99
CA GLU A 154 -11.79 -6.90 -4.72
C GLU A 154 -12.31 -8.07 -3.87
N GLY A 155 -12.46 -7.84 -2.57
CA GLY A 155 -13.03 -8.82 -1.64
C GLY A 155 -12.00 -9.54 -0.76
N THR A 156 -12.43 -10.67 -0.19
CA THR A 156 -11.64 -11.45 0.79
C THR A 156 -10.54 -12.27 0.10
N SER A 157 -9.50 -12.68 0.84
CA SER A 157 -8.37 -13.43 0.28
C SER A 157 -8.76 -14.70 -0.49
N GLY A 158 -9.73 -15.47 0.02
CA GLY A 158 -10.23 -16.67 -0.64
C GLY A 158 -10.95 -16.38 -1.95
N TYR A 159 -11.79 -15.32 -1.96
CA TYR A 159 -12.51 -14.89 -3.16
C TYR A 159 -11.56 -14.30 -4.21
N ARG A 160 -10.59 -13.48 -3.78
CA ARG A 160 -9.53 -12.94 -4.64
C ARG A 160 -8.71 -14.05 -5.30
N LYS A 161 -8.37 -15.12 -4.57
CA LYS A 161 -7.65 -16.27 -5.13
C LYS A 161 -8.44 -16.94 -6.25
N TYR A 162 -9.74 -17.13 -6.05
CA TYR A 162 -10.63 -17.67 -7.09
C TYR A 162 -10.69 -16.76 -8.32
N LEU A 163 -10.96 -15.47 -8.13
CA LEU A 163 -11.01 -14.48 -9.21
C LEU A 163 -9.68 -14.39 -9.97
N MET A 164 -8.55 -14.40 -9.25
CA MET A 164 -7.23 -14.34 -9.85
C MET A 164 -6.97 -15.56 -10.75
N SER A 165 -7.50 -16.74 -10.41
CA SER A 165 -7.42 -17.93 -11.26
C SER A 165 -8.24 -17.78 -12.55
N GLU A 166 -9.45 -17.21 -12.46
CA GLU A 166 -10.30 -16.94 -13.63
C GLU A 166 -9.65 -15.89 -14.54
N HIS A 167 -9.17 -14.79 -13.97
CA HIS A 167 -8.49 -13.71 -14.69
C HIS A 167 -7.21 -14.21 -15.37
N GLU A 168 -6.47 -15.11 -14.72
CA GLU A 168 -5.27 -15.74 -15.29
C GLU A 168 -5.61 -16.63 -16.49
N SER A 169 -6.70 -17.41 -16.41
CA SER A 169 -7.17 -18.20 -17.55
C SER A 169 -7.56 -17.30 -18.74
N GLN A 170 -8.26 -16.20 -18.48
CA GLN A 170 -8.65 -15.25 -19.53
C GLN A 170 -7.43 -14.58 -20.17
N LEU A 171 -6.50 -14.10 -19.35
CA LEU A 171 -5.24 -13.53 -19.83
C LEU A 171 -4.42 -14.55 -20.62
N SER A 172 -4.41 -15.82 -20.20
CA SER A 172 -3.70 -16.88 -20.93
C SER A 172 -4.26 -17.09 -22.34
N SER A 173 -5.58 -17.03 -22.50
CA SER A 173 -6.24 -17.13 -23.80
C SER A 173 -5.85 -15.95 -24.70
N ASP A 174 -5.86 -14.73 -24.16
CA ASP A 174 -5.45 -13.54 -24.88
C ASP A 174 -3.97 -13.63 -25.31
N MET A 175 -3.09 -14.08 -24.42
CA MET A 175 -1.66 -14.23 -24.72
C MET A 175 -1.39 -15.27 -25.80
N ASN A 176 -2.19 -16.33 -25.87
CA ASN A 176 -2.08 -17.31 -26.96
C ASN A 176 -2.41 -16.68 -28.32
N HIS A 177 -3.38 -15.78 -28.39
CA HIS A 177 -3.69 -15.04 -29.61
C HIS A 177 -2.58 -14.06 -29.99
N ILE A 178 -2.02 -13.35 -29.01
CA ILE A 178 -0.91 -12.42 -29.24
C ILE A 178 0.34 -13.17 -29.70
N ALA A 179 0.70 -14.27 -29.05
CA ALA A 179 1.86 -15.07 -29.41
C ALA A 179 1.73 -15.70 -30.82
N ALA A 180 0.50 -16.02 -31.25
CA ALA A 180 0.24 -16.50 -32.60
C ALA A 180 0.41 -15.40 -33.67
N ALA A 181 0.07 -14.15 -33.34
CA ALA A 181 0.15 -13.03 -34.28
C ALA A 181 1.52 -12.33 -34.29
N PHE A 182 2.20 -12.28 -33.14
CA PHE A 182 3.45 -11.55 -32.95
C PHE A 182 4.51 -12.47 -32.36
N PRO A 183 5.56 -12.85 -33.12
CA PRO A 183 6.60 -13.74 -32.61
C PRO A 183 7.47 -13.06 -31.54
N LYS A 184 7.68 -11.73 -31.66
CA LYS A 184 8.44 -10.93 -30.70
C LYS A 184 7.52 -10.02 -29.91
N TYR A 185 7.17 -10.43 -28.70
CA TYR A 185 6.33 -9.63 -27.81
C TYR A 185 6.98 -9.42 -26.44
N LEU A 186 6.69 -8.27 -25.84
CA LEU A 186 7.01 -7.91 -24.47
C LEU A 186 5.71 -7.71 -23.72
N VAL A 187 5.57 -8.29 -22.54
CA VAL A 187 4.43 -8.06 -21.66
C VAL A 187 4.90 -7.36 -20.39
N VAL A 188 4.20 -6.32 -19.99
CA VAL A 188 4.36 -5.64 -18.71
C VAL A 188 3.00 -5.69 -18.00
N TYR A 189 2.96 -6.44 -16.90
CA TYR A 189 1.77 -6.65 -16.09
C TYR A 189 1.93 -5.93 -14.76
N ALA A 190 1.09 -4.92 -14.50
CA ALA A 190 1.17 -4.12 -13.29
C ALA A 190 -0.17 -4.00 -12.56
N GLY A 191 -0.07 -4.04 -11.23
CA GLY A 191 -1.16 -3.66 -10.35
C GLY A 191 -1.27 -2.14 -10.18
N TRP A 192 -2.49 -1.64 -10.01
CA TRP A 192 -2.72 -0.26 -9.63
C TRP A 192 -3.99 -0.11 -8.79
N ALA A 193 -4.15 1.04 -8.16
CA ALA A 193 -5.39 1.40 -7.47
C ALA A 193 -5.60 2.91 -7.58
N PRO A 194 -6.84 3.39 -7.70
CA PRO A 194 -7.12 4.82 -7.68
C PRO A 194 -6.62 5.41 -6.35
N SER A 195 -5.94 6.55 -6.42
CA SER A 195 -5.58 7.29 -5.22
C SER A 195 -6.86 7.80 -4.55
N LEU A 196 -7.07 7.44 -3.29
CA LEU A 196 -8.19 7.95 -2.49
C LEU A 196 -8.04 9.45 -2.15
N GLU A 197 -6.94 10.09 -2.55
CA GLU A 197 -6.68 11.52 -2.37
C GLU A 197 -7.67 12.41 -3.13
N SER A 198 -8.31 11.92 -4.19
CA SER A 198 -9.21 12.75 -5.02
C SER A 198 -10.65 12.89 -4.48
N ARG A 199 -10.99 12.29 -3.33
CA ARG A 199 -12.35 12.41 -2.74
C ARG A 199 -12.45 13.34 -1.54
N GLN A 200 -11.39 14.09 -1.21
CA GLN A 200 -11.47 15.17 -0.20
C GLN A 200 -11.63 16.58 -0.81
N PHE A 201 -11.86 16.67 -2.12
CA PHE A 201 -12.24 17.92 -2.80
C PHE A 201 -13.41 17.63 -3.74
N TYR A 202 -14.62 17.52 -3.22
CA TYR A 202 -15.89 17.75 -3.94
C TYR A 202 -17.08 17.67 -2.97
N GLU A 203 -17.21 18.71 -2.14
CA GLU A 203 -18.44 19.29 -1.57
C GLU A 203 -17.97 20.72 -1.23
N ASP A 204 -18.28 21.77 -1.97
CA ASP A 204 -19.62 22.26 -2.28
C ASP A 204 -19.56 23.04 -3.61
N GLY A 205 -20.55 22.80 -4.47
CA GLY A 205 -20.69 23.50 -5.72
C GLY A 205 -21.53 24.76 -5.52
N GLU A 206 -20.89 25.88 -5.21
CA GLU A 206 -21.40 27.19 -5.57
C GLU A 206 -20.33 27.99 -6.34
N LEU A 207 -20.78 28.58 -7.43
CA LEU A 207 -20.03 29.17 -8.52
C LEU A 207 -19.25 30.43 -8.10
N SER A 208 -17.99 30.57 -8.54
CA SER A 208 -17.46 31.86 -8.98
C SER A 208 -16.35 31.65 -10.03
N PRO A 209 -16.43 32.30 -11.20
CA PRO A 209 -15.34 32.34 -12.18
C PRO A 209 -14.31 33.40 -11.76
N PHE A 210 -13.08 33.26 -12.24
CA PHE A 210 -11.88 34.08 -11.96
C PHE A 210 -11.14 33.73 -10.66
N ASP A 211 -10.06 32.96 -10.73
CA ASP A 211 -8.72 33.55 -10.91
C ASP A 211 -7.65 32.47 -11.19
N LEU A 212 -6.72 32.80 -12.09
CA LEU A 212 -5.58 32.01 -12.52
C LEU A 212 -4.33 32.64 -11.90
N SER A 213 -3.62 31.97 -10.99
CA SER A 213 -2.19 32.23 -10.80
C SER A 213 -1.48 31.17 -9.94
N ILE A 214 -0.24 30.92 -10.38
CA ILE A 214 0.75 29.96 -9.88
C ILE A 214 1.54 30.60 -8.71
N THR A 215 1.82 29.87 -7.64
CA THR A 215 3.19 29.69 -7.05
C THR A 215 3.18 28.75 -5.82
N PRO A 216 4.31 28.07 -5.52
CA PRO A 216 4.45 27.10 -4.43
C PRO A 216 5.07 27.75 -3.18
N GLU A 217 4.58 27.45 -1.97
CA GLU A 217 5.38 27.32 -0.73
C GLU A 217 4.55 27.08 0.55
N THR A 218 4.97 26.04 1.30
CA THR A 218 4.94 25.85 2.78
C THR A 218 3.61 25.81 3.56
N LEU A 219 3.40 24.73 4.36
CA LEU A 219 3.27 24.74 5.85
C LEU A 219 2.67 23.40 6.43
N VAL A 220 3.55 22.57 7.01
CA VAL A 220 3.53 21.99 8.39
C VAL A 220 2.17 21.66 9.09
N PHE A 221 1.86 20.35 9.19
CA PHE A 221 1.23 19.50 10.27
C PHE A 221 -0.19 19.83 10.84
N PRO A 222 -0.81 18.97 11.68
CA PRO A 222 -0.92 17.49 11.72
C PRO A 222 -2.40 17.02 11.86
N SER A 223 -2.77 15.81 11.43
CA SER A 223 -3.88 15.09 12.10
C SER A 223 -3.92 13.59 11.83
N LYS A 224 -3.76 12.87 12.94
CA LYS A 224 -4.33 11.57 13.29
C LYS A 224 -4.99 10.76 12.17
N ALA A 225 -4.31 9.64 11.91
CA ALA A 225 -4.86 8.42 11.34
C ALA A 225 -6.18 8.00 12.02
N ALA A 226 -7.20 7.77 11.19
CA ALA A 226 -8.27 6.82 11.48
C ALA A 226 -8.94 6.37 10.19
N ALA A 227 -8.64 5.15 9.74
CA ALA A 227 -9.64 4.15 9.36
C ALA A 227 -8.94 2.94 8.71
N THR A 228 -9.14 1.76 9.28
CA THR A 228 -9.44 0.56 8.49
C THR A 228 -10.06 -0.47 9.42
N GLU A 229 -11.31 -0.80 9.15
CA GLU A 229 -11.99 -1.94 9.72
C GLU A 229 -12.10 -3.05 8.64
N GLY A 230 -12.11 -4.34 8.94
CA GLY A 230 -12.10 -5.01 10.24
C GLY A 230 -12.06 -6.53 10.11
N GLY A 231 -11.58 -7.17 11.18
CA GLY A 231 -11.85 -8.57 11.53
C GLY A 231 -13.05 -8.66 12.47
N ILE A 232 -13.41 -9.90 12.85
CA ILE A 232 -14.68 -10.34 13.46
C ILE A 232 -15.11 -9.65 14.77
N LEU A 233 -14.33 -8.70 15.30
CA LEU A 233 -14.66 -7.83 16.44
C LEU A 233 -15.46 -6.57 16.02
N LYS A 234 -15.62 -6.28 14.72
CA LYS A 234 -16.31 -5.06 14.27
C LYS A 234 -17.83 -5.06 14.44
N ARG A 235 -18.45 -6.19 14.82
CA ARG A 235 -19.89 -6.23 15.14
C ARG A 235 -20.22 -5.77 16.57
N TYR A 236 -19.22 -5.68 17.43
CA TYR A 236 -19.33 -5.02 18.74
C TYR A 236 -18.21 -3.99 18.85
N GLN A 237 -18.49 -2.76 18.39
CA GLN A 237 -17.62 -1.59 18.39
C GLN A 237 -17.22 -1.09 19.80
N LEU A 238 -17.30 -1.93 20.82
CA LEU A 238 -17.00 -1.54 22.20
C LEU A 238 -15.48 -1.46 22.48
N LEU A 239 -14.64 -2.08 21.65
CA LEU A 239 -13.19 -2.16 21.83
C LEU A 239 -12.45 -1.63 20.59
N THR A 240 -12.58 -0.33 20.34
CA THR A 240 -11.73 0.36 19.35
C THR A 240 -10.26 0.24 19.76
N PRO A 241 -9.31 0.11 18.83
CA PRO A 241 -7.88 0.11 19.16
C PRO A 241 -7.47 1.32 20.00
N GLY A 242 -8.08 2.49 19.74
CA GLY A 242 -7.93 3.68 20.59
C GLY A 242 -8.39 3.44 22.03
N LEU A 243 -9.56 2.83 22.23
CA LEU A 243 -10.08 2.52 23.55
C LEU A 243 -9.15 1.57 24.32
N ILE A 244 -8.64 0.52 23.67
CA ILE A 244 -7.69 -0.42 24.30
C ILE A 244 -6.41 0.31 24.73
N ILE A 245 -5.87 1.16 23.86
CA ILE A 245 -4.67 1.95 24.19
C ILE A 245 -4.96 2.92 25.34
N THR A 246 -6.10 3.61 25.31
CA THR A 246 -6.48 4.52 26.41
C THR A 246 -6.69 3.77 27.72
N LEU A 247 -7.31 2.58 27.69
CA LEU A 247 -7.53 1.76 28.87
C LEU A 247 -6.19 1.27 29.44
N LEU A 248 -5.25 0.84 28.59
CA LEU A 248 -3.91 0.47 29.03
C LEU A 248 -3.17 1.65 29.66
N VAL A 249 -3.19 2.82 29.02
CA VAL A 249 -2.52 4.02 29.55
C VAL A 249 -3.16 4.45 30.87
N VAL A 250 -4.49 4.48 30.96
CA VAL A 250 -5.19 4.86 32.19
C VAL A 250 -4.90 3.85 33.31
N PHE A 251 -5.00 2.56 33.06
CA PHE A 251 -4.89 1.55 34.11
C PHE A 251 -3.44 1.30 34.56
N PHE A 252 -2.47 1.35 33.66
CA PHE A 252 -1.07 1.04 33.97
C PHE A 252 -0.18 2.27 34.19
N VAL A 253 -0.62 3.46 33.80
CA VAL A 253 0.14 4.70 34.01
C VAL A 253 -0.60 5.65 34.94
N LEU A 254 -1.83 6.06 34.59
CA LEU A 254 -2.55 7.09 35.33
C LEU A 254 -2.97 6.62 36.72
N VAL A 255 -3.61 5.45 36.84
CA VAL A 255 -4.09 4.89 38.11
C VAL A 255 -2.94 4.70 39.13
N PRO A 256 -1.81 4.05 38.79
CA PRO A 256 -0.72 3.90 39.75
C PRO A 256 -0.08 5.23 40.14
N LEU A 257 -0.02 6.21 39.23
CA LEU A 257 0.48 7.55 39.53
C LEU A 257 -0.43 8.29 40.51
N VAL A 258 -1.74 8.23 40.31
CA VAL A 258 -2.73 8.81 41.23
C VAL A 258 -2.70 8.06 42.57
N PHE A 259 -2.60 6.73 42.56
CA PHE A 259 -2.52 5.92 43.77
C PHE A 259 -1.27 6.24 44.61
N MET A 260 -0.13 6.44 43.95
CA MET A 260 1.09 6.95 44.61
C MET A 260 0.88 8.34 45.19
N GLY A 261 0.22 9.24 44.45
CA GLY A 261 -0.10 10.59 44.92
C GLY A 261 -1.00 10.59 46.17
N ILE A 262 -2.06 9.78 46.17
CA ILE A 262 -2.97 9.65 47.32
C ILE A 262 -2.24 9.03 48.51
N SER A 263 -1.41 8.00 48.28
CA SER A 263 -0.63 7.36 49.34
C SER A 263 0.36 8.34 49.98
N SER A 264 0.95 9.23 49.17
CA SER A 264 1.83 10.30 49.65
C SER A 264 1.07 11.33 50.50
N LEU A 265 -0.09 11.78 50.03
CA LEU A 265 -0.94 12.73 50.77
C LEU A 265 -1.49 12.12 52.07
N ALA A 266 -1.91 10.85 52.05
CA ALA A 266 -2.37 10.14 53.23
C ALA A 266 -1.25 9.89 54.26
N SER A 267 0.01 9.87 53.82
CA SER A 267 1.17 9.76 54.71
C SER A 267 1.48 11.06 55.48
N ILE A 268 0.83 12.18 55.14
CA ILE A 268 0.99 13.43 55.89
C ILE A 268 0.20 13.29 57.20
N GLN A 269 0.86 12.76 58.22
CA GLN A 269 0.35 12.80 59.57
C GLN A 269 0.52 14.23 60.10
N SER A 270 -0.60 14.91 60.38
CA SER A 270 -0.59 16.13 61.17
C SER A 270 -0.09 15.77 62.57
N SER A 271 1.11 16.24 62.93
CA SER A 271 1.61 16.09 64.29
C SER A 271 0.75 16.96 65.21
N VAL A 272 -0.30 16.39 65.79
CA VAL A 272 -1.06 17.03 66.87
C VAL A 272 -0.17 17.02 68.11
N ARG A 273 0.76 17.99 68.17
CA ARG A 273 1.22 18.54 69.44
C ARG A 273 0.25 19.66 69.82
N LEU A 274 -0.92 19.24 70.29
CA LEU A 274 -1.68 20.06 71.22
C LEU A 274 -0.93 19.99 72.56
N ASP A 275 0.07 20.87 72.70
CA ASP A 275 0.57 21.24 74.00
C ASP A 275 -0.65 21.64 74.85
N THR A 276 -1.04 20.79 75.79
CA THR A 276 -1.93 21.19 76.87
C THR A 276 -1.02 21.76 77.95
N PRO A 277 -0.99 23.08 78.17
CA PRO A 277 -0.26 23.59 79.31
C PRO A 277 -1.08 23.28 80.56
N LYS A 278 -0.38 22.72 81.55
CA LYS A 278 -0.60 22.94 82.99
C LYS A 278 -1.52 21.96 83.73
N GLY A 279 -0.91 20.89 84.24
CA GLY A 279 -1.30 20.29 85.52
C GLY A 279 -0.49 20.96 86.64
N TYR A 280 -1.12 21.86 87.38
CA TYR A 280 -0.57 22.47 88.58
C TYR A 280 -0.49 21.40 89.68
N ASN A 281 0.73 20.99 90.07
CA ASN A 281 0.94 20.11 91.22
C ASN A 281 0.72 20.91 92.51
N ALA A 282 -0.52 20.98 92.97
CA ALA A 282 -0.88 21.43 94.32
C ALA A 282 -0.82 20.24 95.29
N VAL A 283 0.37 19.71 95.56
CA VAL A 283 0.61 18.82 96.71
C VAL A 283 1.62 19.49 97.65
N GLU A 284 1.39 20.77 97.90
CA GLU A 284 2.10 21.52 98.94
C GLU A 284 1.13 22.49 99.60
N LYS A 285 0.18 21.96 100.39
CA LYS A 285 -0.26 22.55 101.66
C LYS A 285 -1.38 21.76 102.36
N LYS A 286 -1.04 21.37 103.60
CA LYS A 286 -1.89 21.25 104.80
C LYS A 286 -2.77 20.01 104.97
N THR A 287 -2.26 19.09 105.81
CA THR A 287 -2.79 18.56 107.10
C THR A 287 -1.84 17.43 107.50
N GLN A 288 -1.28 17.29 108.69
CA GLN A 288 -1.41 17.91 110.00
C GLN A 288 -0.15 17.52 110.79
#